data_AF-A0A8I5UEL0-F1
#
_entry.id   AF-A0A8I5UEL0-F1
#
_cell.length_a   1.000
_cell.length_b   1.000
_cell.length_c   1.000
_cell.angle_alpha   90.00
_cell.angle_beta   90.00
_cell.angle_gamma   90.00
#
_symmetry.space_group_name_H-M   'P 1'
#
loop_
_entity.id
_entity.type
_entity.pdbx_description
1 polymer ?
#
loop_
_entity_poly.entity_id
_entity_poly.type
_entity_poly.pdbx_seq_one_letter_code
_entity_poly.pdbx_strand_id
1 'polypeptide(L)' 'MKTGPFAEHSNQLWNISAVPSWSKVNQGLIRMYKAEAGPD' A
#
# COMPACT_ATOMS: atom_id res chain seq x y z
N MET A 1 6.88 15.60 5.65
CA MET A 1 7.13 15.16 4.26
C MET A 1 8.48 14.45 4.25
N LYS A 2 8.59 13.27 3.61
CA LYS A 2 9.87 12.54 3.53
C LYS A 2 10.62 13.00 2.27
N THR A 3 11.95 12.99 2.33
CA THR A 3 12.84 13.39 1.23
C THR A 3 13.61 12.16 0.71
N GLY A 4 14.12 12.25 -0.52
CA GLY A 4 14.80 11.15 -1.20
C GLY A 4 13.87 10.30 -2.08
N PRO A 5 14.38 9.21 -2.68
CA PRO A 5 13.59 8.33 -3.53
C PRO A 5 12.39 7.72 -2.80
N PHE A 6 11.22 7.75 -3.45
CA PHE A 6 9.97 7.27 -2.84
C PHE A 6 10.02 5.81 -2.39
N ALA A 7 10.73 4.96 -3.15
CA ALA A 7 10.92 3.55 -2.85
C ALA A 7 11.68 3.30 -1.52
N GLU A 8 12.53 4.23 -1.09
CA GLU A 8 13.32 4.10 0.14
C GLU A 8 12.49 4.41 1.39
N HIS A 9 11.59 5.39 1.29
CA HIS A 9 10.88 5.91 2.46
C HIS A 9 9.40 5.51 2.51
N SER A 10 8.87 4.96 1.42
CA SER A 10 7.48 4.53 1.24
C SER A 10 7.39 3.22 0.43
N ASN A 11 8.26 2.26 0.75
CA ASN A 11 8.43 1.00 0.00
C ASN A 11 7.12 0.21 -0.22
N GLN A 12 6.24 0.11 0.78
CA GLN A 12 4.97 -0.61 0.62
C GLN A 12 4.04 0.08 -0.40
N LEU A 13 3.94 1.40 -0.36
CA LEU A 13 3.19 2.18 -1.34
C LEU A 13 3.86 2.14 -2.73
N TRP A 14 5.19 2.07 -2.77
CA TRP A 14 5.94 1.87 -4.01
C TRP A 14 5.60 0.53 -4.66
N ASN A 15 5.56 -0.56 -3.89
CA ASN A 15 5.16 -1.88 -4.39
C ASN A 15 3.69 -1.89 -4.87
N ILE A 16 2.79 -1.20 -4.15
CA ILE A 16 1.39 -1.04 -4.57
C ILE A 16 1.28 -0.31 -5.91
N SER A 17 2.18 0.63 -6.22
CA SER A 17 2.17 1.35 -7.50
C SER A 17 2.39 0.45 -8.72
N ALA A 18 2.97 -0.75 -8.55
CA ALA A 18 3.13 -1.74 -9.61
C ALA A 18 1.86 -2.57 -9.90
N VAL A 19 0.80 -2.42 -9.10
CA VAL A 19 -0.46 -3.14 -9.31
C VAL A 19 -1.20 -2.54 -10.50
N PRO A 20 -1.48 -3.31 -11.57
CA PRO A 20 -1.91 -2.76 -12.86
C PRO A 20 -3.37 -2.28 -12.91
N SER A 21 -4.13 -2.40 -11.81
CA SER A 21 -5.52 -1.95 -11.78
C SER A 21 -5.91 -1.40 -10.41
N TRP A 22 -6.63 -0.29 -10.41
CA TRP A 22 -7.18 0.31 -9.20
C TRP A 22 -8.16 -0.60 -8.45
N SER A 23 -8.91 -1.46 -9.17
CA SER A 23 -9.78 -2.45 -8.54
C SER A 23 -8.99 -3.43 -7.67
N LYS A 24 -7.85 -3.95 -8.17
CA LYS A 24 -6.94 -4.80 -7.39
C LYS A 24 -6.28 -4.05 -6.23
N VAL A 25 -5.88 -2.79 -6.44
CA VAL A 25 -5.34 -1.94 -5.35
C VAL A 25 -6.37 -1.81 -4.23
N ASN A 26 -7.61 -1.46 -4.55
CA ASN A 26 -8.69 -1.29 -3.57
C ASN A 26 -8.97 -2.58 -2.81
N GLN A 27 -9.11 -3.71 -3.52
CA GLN A 27 -9.33 -5.02 -2.88
C GLN A 27 -8.17 -5.41 -1.95
N GLY A 28 -6.92 -5.16 -2.37
CA GLY A 28 -5.74 -5.43 -1.55
C GLY A 28 -5.70 -4.54 -0.30
N LEU A 29 -5.93 -3.25 -0.44
CA LEU A 29 -5.93 -2.29 0.68
C LEU A 29 -7.04 -2.56 1.70
N ILE A 30 -8.24 -2.99 1.27
CA ILE A 30 -9.31 -3.39 2.21
C ILE A 30 -8.89 -4.61 3.04
N ARG A 31 -8.23 -5.59 2.41
CA ARG A 31 -7.75 -6.79 3.12
C ARG A 31 -6.63 -6.43 4.10
N MET A 32 -5.67 -5.63 3.65
CA MET A 32 -4.57 -5.14 4.49
C MET A 32 -5.11 -4.32 5.67
N TYR A 33 -6.09 -3.44 5.45
CA TYR A 33 -6.70 -2.67 6.54
C TYR A 33 -7.32 -3.56 7.61
N LYS A 34 -8.07 -4.59 7.20
CA LYS A 34 -8.65 -5.56 8.15
C LYS A 34 -7.58 -6.31 8.94
N ALA A 35 -6.45 -6.65 8.31
CA ALA A 35 -5.37 -7.40 8.94
C ALA A 35 -4.50 -6.55 9.87
N GLU A 36 -4.20 -5.31 9.49
CA GLU A 36 -3.22 -4.46 10.18
C GLU A 36 -3.87 -3.45 11.14
N ALA A 37 -5.14 -3.12 10.93
CA ALA A 37 -5.87 -2.09 11.69
C ALA A 37 -7.26 -2.53 12.15
N GLY A 38 -7.68 -3.76 11.83
CA GLY A 38 -8.91 -4.35 12.36
C GLY A 38 -8.74 -4.75 13.83
N PRO A 39 -9.85 -4.85 14.60
CA PRO A 39 -9.81 -5.51 15.91
C PRO A 39 -9.50 -7.00 15.72
N ASP A 40 -8.59 -7.53 16.53
CA ASP A 40 -8.23 -8.96 16.57
C ASP A 40 -9.45 -9.88 16.73
#